data_AF-A0A2X1J760-F1
#
_entry.id   AF-A0A2X1J760-F1
#
_cell.length_a   1.000
_cell.length_b   1.000
_cell.length_c   1.000
_cell.angle_alpha   90.00
_cell.angle_beta   90.00
_cell.angle_gamma   90.00
#
_symmetry.space_group_name_H-M   'P 1'
#
loop_
_entity.id
_entity.type
_entity.pdbx_description
1 polymer ?
#
loop_
_entity_poly.entity_id
_entity_poly.type
_entity_poly.pdbx_seq_one_letter_code
_entity_poly.pdbx_strand_id
1 'polypeptide(L)'
;MKKYKSEFIPEFKKNYLSPVYWSTWFLLGMIAGISMFPPLFRDPVLAKIGRWAGRLSKKARRRATINLSLCFPEKSDTEREIIVDKMFATALQSIVMMAELAIRGPEKFQKRVFWKGLEILEEIRHNNRNVIFSGSPWLERGYSCNVAGSSGKKNGRHVSSATKSSD
;
A
#
# COMPACT_ATOMS: atom_id res chain seq x y z
N MET A 1 31.35 -24.11 1.91
CA MET A 1 30.31 -23.13 2.33
C MET A 1 29.99 -22.23 1.14
N LYS A 2 28.76 -22.28 0.61
CA LYS A 2 28.33 -21.39 -0.49
C LYS A 2 28.19 -19.97 0.08
N LYS A 3 29.01 -19.02 -0.37
CA LYS A 3 28.81 -17.60 -0.08
C LYS A 3 27.55 -17.15 -0.83
N TYR A 4 26.44 -16.96 -0.12
CA TYR A 4 25.28 -16.27 -0.67
C TYR A 4 25.73 -14.85 -1.03
N LYS A 5 25.64 -14.50 -2.32
CA LYS A 5 25.93 -13.14 -2.81
C LYS A 5 24.97 -12.19 -2.10
N SER A 6 25.56 -11.24 -1.39
CA SER A 6 24.93 -10.16 -0.65
C SER A 6 23.78 -9.52 -1.42
N GLU A 7 22.70 -9.20 -0.69
CA GLU A 7 21.60 -8.36 -1.14
C GLU A 7 22.11 -7.19 -1.99
N PHE A 8 21.51 -6.98 -3.15
CA PHE A 8 21.76 -5.78 -3.94
C PHE A 8 21.23 -4.58 -3.17
N ILE A 9 22.13 -3.87 -2.48
CA ILE A 9 21.85 -2.57 -1.87
C ILE A 9 22.16 -1.52 -2.95
N PRO A 10 21.17 -0.94 -3.62
CA PRO A 10 21.42 0.09 -4.62
C PRO A 10 22.06 1.31 -3.95
N GLU A 11 23.28 1.65 -4.35
CA GLU A 11 23.94 2.89 -3.92
C GLU A 11 23.51 4.06 -4.81
N PHE A 12 23.24 5.21 -4.17
CA PHE A 12 22.91 6.43 -4.91
C PHE A 12 24.14 6.95 -5.64
N LYS A 13 24.08 6.99 -6.98
CA LYS A 13 25.13 7.55 -7.82
C LYS A 13 24.80 9.00 -8.16
N LYS A 14 25.78 9.90 -8.05
CA LYS A 14 25.63 11.32 -8.45
C LYS A 14 25.14 11.50 -9.89
N ASN A 15 25.42 10.54 -10.78
CA ASN A 15 24.95 10.54 -12.16
C ASN A 15 23.40 10.55 -12.27
N TYR A 16 22.67 10.15 -11.24
CA TYR A 16 21.22 10.26 -11.19
C TYR A 16 20.71 11.70 -11.11
N LEU A 17 21.58 12.69 -10.83
CA LEU A 17 21.26 14.12 -10.87
C LEU A 17 21.51 14.75 -12.25
N SER A 18 21.95 13.96 -13.23
CA SER A 18 22.17 14.45 -14.61
C SER A 18 20.87 14.95 -15.25
N PRO A 19 20.94 15.89 -16.20
CA PRO A 19 19.77 16.50 -16.84
C PRO A 19 18.83 15.48 -17.51
N VAL A 20 19.35 14.31 -17.89
CA VAL A 20 18.56 13.19 -18.42
C VAL A 20 17.46 12.74 -17.45
N TYR A 21 17.69 12.84 -16.13
CA TYR A 21 16.75 12.41 -15.09
C TYR A 21 15.91 13.55 -14.48
N TRP A 22 16.06 14.80 -14.94
CA TRP A 22 15.33 15.93 -14.36
C TRP A 22 13.82 15.78 -14.45
N SER A 23 13.29 15.18 -15.52
CA SER A 23 11.87 14.86 -15.65
C SER A 23 11.38 13.91 -14.55
N THR A 24 12.22 12.95 -14.16
CA THR A 24 11.92 12.02 -13.06
C THR A 24 11.93 12.75 -11.73
N TRP A 25 12.91 13.61 -11.47
CA TRP A 25 12.95 14.44 -10.26
C TRP A 25 11.75 15.40 -10.17
N PHE A 26 11.36 16.00 -11.28
CA PHE A 26 10.16 16.85 -11.35
C PHE A 26 8.91 16.05 -10.99
N LEU A 27 8.72 14.86 -11.57
CA LEU A 27 7.59 13.99 -11.26
C LEU A 27 7.59 13.54 -9.78
N LEU A 28 8.75 13.18 -9.24
CA LEU A 28 8.90 12.84 -7.83
C LEU A 28 8.56 14.02 -6.92
N GLY A 29 9.04 15.21 -7.24
CA GLY A 29 8.73 16.45 -6.54
C GLY A 29 7.23 16.77 -6.58
N MET A 30 6.58 16.59 -7.73
CA MET A 30 5.13 16.74 -7.86
C MET A 30 4.37 15.74 -6.97
N ILE A 31 4.73 14.46 -7.00
CA ILE A 31 4.09 13.43 -6.17
C ILE A 31 4.28 13.74 -4.69
N ALA A 32 5.49 14.14 -4.28
CA ALA A 32 5.80 14.55 -2.92
C ALA A 32 4.97 15.76 -2.49
N GLY A 33 4.85 16.77 -3.36
CA GLY A 33 4.01 17.95 -3.12
C GLY A 33 2.53 17.59 -2.95
N ILE A 34 1.96 16.81 -3.88
CA ILE A 34 0.56 16.34 -3.81
C ILE A 34 0.32 15.51 -2.54
N SER A 35 1.32 14.74 -2.11
CA SER A 35 1.24 13.92 -0.91
C SER A 35 1.10 14.75 0.39
N MET A 36 1.56 16.00 0.38
CA MET A 36 1.37 16.90 1.52
C MET A 36 -0.09 17.38 1.68
N PHE A 37 -0.86 17.42 0.57
CA PHE A 37 -2.26 17.86 0.60
C PHE A 37 -3.18 16.83 1.29
N PRO A 38 -4.26 17.29 1.95
CA PRO A 38 -5.24 16.39 2.55
C PRO A 38 -5.89 15.46 1.51
N PRO A 39 -6.07 14.16 1.83
CA PRO A 39 -6.69 13.17 0.93
C PRO A 39 -8.06 13.61 0.38
N LEU A 40 -8.86 14.29 1.20
CA LEU A 40 -10.21 14.76 0.84
C LEU A 40 -10.23 15.61 -0.45
N PHE A 41 -9.19 16.42 -0.67
CA PHE A 41 -9.12 17.31 -1.83
C PHE A 41 -8.36 16.68 -3.00
N ARG A 42 -7.28 15.95 -2.72
CA ARG A 42 -6.45 15.36 -3.78
C ARG A 42 -7.09 14.11 -4.40
N ASP A 43 -7.76 13.27 -3.62
CA ASP A 43 -8.20 11.94 -4.07
C ASP A 43 -9.26 12.01 -5.18
N PRO A 44 -10.25 12.94 -5.16
CA PRO A 44 -11.18 13.11 -6.29
C PRO A 44 -10.49 13.61 -7.56
N VAL A 45 -9.48 14.47 -7.42
CA VAL A 45 -8.70 14.99 -8.56
C VAL A 45 -7.85 13.88 -9.16
N LEU A 46 -7.14 13.11 -8.32
CA LEU A 46 -6.37 11.94 -8.72
C LEU A 46 -7.25 10.88 -9.39
N ALA A 47 -8.47 10.66 -8.90
CA ALA A 47 -9.43 9.75 -9.53
C ALA A 47 -9.87 10.21 -10.92
N LYS A 48 -10.06 11.52 -11.14
CA LYS A 48 -10.37 12.08 -12.46
C LYS A 48 -9.19 11.93 -13.42
N ILE A 49 -7.98 12.28 -12.97
CA ILE A 49 -6.74 12.14 -13.76
C ILE A 49 -6.50 10.67 -14.09
N GLY A 50 -6.67 9.77 -13.12
CA GLY A 50 -6.48 8.33 -13.29
C GLY A 50 -7.43 7.74 -14.33
N ARG A 51 -8.72 8.09 -14.27
CA ARG A 51 -9.70 7.70 -15.29
C ARG A 51 -9.32 8.23 -16.67
N TRP A 52 -8.92 9.50 -16.76
CA TRP A 52 -8.52 10.09 -18.04
C TRP A 52 -7.28 9.41 -18.63
N ALA A 53 -6.25 9.17 -17.80
CA ALA A 53 -5.06 8.42 -18.19
C ALA A 53 -5.38 6.97 -18.61
N GLY A 54 -6.33 6.32 -17.93
CA GLY A 54 -6.83 4.99 -18.29
C GLY A 54 -7.52 4.93 -19.65
N ARG A 55 -8.21 6.02 -20.06
CA ARG A 55 -8.79 6.14 -21.41
C ARG A 55 -7.73 6.28 -22.50
N LEU A 56 -6.61 6.94 -22.20
CA LEU A 56 -5.48 7.07 -23.13
C LEU A 56 -4.69 5.75 -23.24
N SER A 57 -4.59 4.98 -22.16
CA SER A 57 -3.80 3.75 -22.10
C SER A 57 -4.54 2.52 -22.65
N LYS A 58 -4.80 2.51 -23.97
CA LYS A 58 -5.51 1.43 -24.67
C LYS A 58 -4.92 0.04 -24.40
N LYS A 59 -3.59 -0.08 -24.33
CA LYS A 59 -2.90 -1.36 -24.08
C LYS A 59 -3.14 -1.88 -22.66
N ALA A 60 -3.04 -1.02 -21.65
CA ALA A 60 -3.25 -1.42 -20.26
C ALA A 60 -4.72 -1.75 -20.01
N ARG A 61 -5.64 -0.96 -20.59
CA ARG A 61 -7.09 -1.21 -20.54
C ARG A 61 -7.44 -2.58 -21.13
N ARG A 62 -6.95 -2.87 -22.34
CA ARG A 62 -7.16 -4.18 -23.00
C ARG A 62 -6.70 -5.35 -22.12
N ARG A 63 -5.53 -5.25 -21.48
CA ARG A 63 -5.03 -6.30 -20.58
C ARG A 63 -5.94 -6.49 -19.37
N ALA A 64 -6.39 -5.40 -18.76
CA ALA A 64 -7.29 -5.45 -17.61
C ALA A 64 -8.64 -6.08 -17.97
N THR A 65 -9.24 -5.70 -19.10
CA THR A 65 -10.51 -6.26 -19.57
C THR A 65 -10.38 -7.75 -19.87
N ILE A 66 -9.30 -8.20 -20.52
CA ILE A 66 -9.04 -9.64 -20.77
C ILE A 66 -8.89 -10.41 -19.46
N ASN A 67 -8.12 -9.88 -18.51
CA ASN A 67 -7.95 -10.54 -17.21
C ASN A 67 -9.29 -10.66 -16.47
N LEU A 68 -10.13 -9.61 -16.53
CA LEU A 68 -11.46 -9.64 -15.92
C LEU A 68 -12.41 -10.60 -16.64
N SER A 69 -12.33 -10.76 -17.96
CA SER A 69 -13.18 -11.73 -18.67
C SER A 69 -12.82 -13.17 -18.32
N LEU A 70 -11.54 -13.44 -18.03
CA LEU A 70 -11.08 -14.76 -17.62
C LEU A 70 -11.42 -15.07 -16.15
N CYS A 71 -11.23 -14.11 -15.25
CA CYS A 71 -11.46 -14.30 -13.82
C CYS A 71 -12.93 -14.15 -13.40
N PHE A 72 -13.71 -13.35 -14.14
CA PHE A 72 -15.11 -13.04 -13.85
C PHE A 72 -15.97 -13.19 -15.12
N PRO A 73 -16.11 -14.42 -15.64
CA PRO A 73 -16.90 -14.69 -16.85
C PRO A 73 -18.38 -14.30 -16.68
N GLU A 74 -18.90 -14.31 -15.46
CA GLU A 74 -20.28 -13.98 -15.12
C GLU A 74 -20.62 -12.48 -15.22
N LYS A 75 -19.61 -11.60 -15.26
CA LYS A 75 -19.83 -10.15 -15.37
C LYS A 75 -20.04 -9.74 -16.82
N SER A 76 -20.98 -8.84 -17.04
CA SER A 76 -21.19 -8.21 -18.34
C SER A 76 -20.00 -7.31 -18.74
N ASP A 77 -19.87 -7.01 -20.03
CA ASP A 77 -18.78 -6.16 -20.52
C ASP A 77 -18.86 -4.74 -19.94
N THR A 78 -20.07 -4.22 -19.71
CA THR A 78 -20.27 -2.91 -19.07
C THR A 78 -19.79 -2.91 -17.62
N GLU A 79 -20.06 -3.97 -16.86
CA GLU A 79 -19.56 -4.10 -15.48
C GLU A 79 -18.04 -4.22 -15.44
N ARG A 80 -17.44 -4.98 -16.36
CA ARG A 80 -15.98 -5.09 -16.47
C ARG A 80 -15.35 -3.72 -16.76
N GLU A 81 -15.92 -2.94 -17.66
CA GLU A 81 -15.42 -1.60 -17.98
C GLU A 81 -15.53 -0.63 -16.80
N ILE A 82 -16.61 -0.73 -15.99
CA ILE A 82 -16.75 0.04 -14.74
C ILE A 82 -15.65 -0.35 -13.74
N ILE A 83 -15.34 -1.65 -13.63
CA ILE A 83 -14.26 -2.13 -12.74
C ILE A 83 -12.91 -1.60 -13.23
N VAL A 84 -12.64 -1.64 -14.53
CA VAL A 84 -11.41 -1.10 -15.12
C VAL A 84 -11.29 0.41 -14.87
N ASP A 85 -12.37 1.17 -15.05
CA ASP A 85 -12.39 2.61 -14.76
C ASP A 85 -12.09 2.90 -13.28
N LYS A 86 -12.68 2.13 -12.37
CA LYS A 86 -12.39 2.24 -10.93
C LYS A 86 -10.93 1.89 -10.62
N MET A 87 -10.38 0.84 -11.22
CA MET A 87 -8.98 0.45 -11.04
C MET A 87 -8.03 1.57 -11.47
N PHE A 88 -8.27 2.21 -12.62
CA PHE A 88 -7.47 3.35 -13.06
C PHE A 88 -7.68 4.60 -12.18
N ALA A 89 -8.90 4.82 -11.67
CA ALA A 89 -9.16 5.90 -10.72
C ALA A 89 -8.35 5.75 -9.42
N THR A 90 -8.22 4.52 -8.90
CA THR A 90 -7.50 4.28 -7.65
C THR A 90 -5.99 4.12 -7.81
N ALA A 91 -5.50 3.82 -9.02
CA ALA A 91 -4.06 3.63 -9.27
C ALA A 91 -3.19 4.81 -8.81
N LEU A 92 -3.57 6.04 -9.19
CA LEU A 92 -2.84 7.25 -8.77
C LEU A 92 -2.99 7.53 -7.28
N GLN A 93 -4.15 7.24 -6.70
CA GLN A 93 -4.38 7.38 -5.26
C GLN A 93 -3.42 6.47 -4.47
N SER A 94 -3.22 5.23 -4.93
CA SER A 94 -2.27 4.29 -4.34
C SER A 94 -0.82 4.77 -4.42
N ILE A 95 -0.40 5.34 -5.56
CA ILE A 95 0.96 5.91 -5.71
C ILE A 95 1.18 7.05 -4.72
N VAL A 96 0.25 8.00 -4.65
CA VAL A 96 0.35 9.16 -3.73
C VAL A 96 0.27 8.71 -2.27
N MET A 97 -0.56 7.72 -1.96
CA MET A 97 -0.64 7.12 -0.63
C MET A 97 0.69 6.48 -0.22
N MET A 98 1.37 5.77 -1.12
CA MET A 98 2.69 5.23 -0.84
C MET A 98 3.73 6.34 -0.62
N ALA A 99 3.69 7.40 -1.43
CA ALA A 99 4.55 8.56 -1.21
C ALA A 99 4.27 9.25 0.13
N GLU A 100 3.01 9.32 0.56
CA GLU A 100 2.61 9.83 1.89
C GLU A 100 3.23 8.99 3.00
N LEU A 101 3.13 7.67 2.89
CA LEU A 101 3.72 6.76 3.86
C LEU A 101 5.24 6.92 3.94
N ALA A 102 5.91 7.06 2.79
CA ALA A 102 7.36 7.23 2.73
C ALA A 102 7.85 8.57 3.32
N ILE A 103 7.11 9.66 3.11
CA ILE A 103 7.53 11.02 3.52
C ILE A 103 7.07 11.35 4.94
N ARG A 104 5.83 11.00 5.31
CA ARG A 104 5.19 11.42 6.58
C ARG A 104 5.21 10.33 7.65
N GLY A 105 5.66 9.12 7.30
CA GLY A 105 5.68 7.98 8.19
C GLY A 105 4.30 7.36 8.45
N PRO A 106 4.27 6.24 9.19
CA PRO A 106 3.06 5.42 9.36
C PRO A 106 2.00 6.06 10.25
N GLU A 107 2.35 7.00 11.13
CA GLU A 107 1.44 7.49 12.18
C GLU A 107 0.17 8.16 11.65
N LYS A 108 0.29 8.94 10.57
CA LYS A 108 -0.85 9.60 9.92
C LYS A 108 -1.63 8.66 9.00
N PHE A 109 -0.96 7.62 8.50
CA PHE A 109 -1.54 6.62 7.61
C PHE A 109 -2.38 5.60 8.40
N GLN A 110 -1.85 5.04 9.48
CA GLN A 110 -2.47 4.01 10.31
C GLN A 110 -3.88 4.37 10.79
N LYS A 111 -4.13 5.65 11.10
CA LYS A 111 -5.45 6.14 11.54
C LYS A 111 -6.56 5.95 10.50
N ARG A 112 -6.20 5.75 9.23
CA ARG A 112 -7.13 5.56 8.10
C ARG A 112 -7.14 4.13 7.58
N VAL A 113 -6.34 3.24 8.18
CA VAL A 113 -6.26 1.83 7.79
C VAL A 113 -7.21 1.03 8.67
N PHE A 114 -8.14 0.34 8.04
CA PHE A 114 -8.97 -0.65 8.72
C PHE A 114 -8.33 -2.02 8.56
N TRP A 115 -7.89 -2.59 9.67
CA TRP A 115 -7.31 -3.93 9.70
C TRP A 115 -8.43 -4.97 9.78
N LYS A 116 -8.37 -6.01 8.94
CA LYS A 116 -9.30 -7.15 8.97
C LYS A 116 -8.52 -8.42 9.30
N GLY A 117 -9.04 -9.24 10.21
CA GLY A 117 -8.42 -10.53 10.56
C GLY A 117 -7.21 -10.40 11.50
N LEU A 118 -7.15 -9.33 12.29
CA LEU A 118 -6.15 -9.20 13.36
C LEU A 118 -6.37 -10.25 14.44
N GLU A 119 -7.62 -10.67 14.64
CA GLU A 119 -8.05 -11.64 15.63
C GLU A 119 -7.36 -13.00 15.39
N ILE A 120 -7.20 -13.39 14.12
CA ILE A 120 -6.52 -14.63 13.71
C ILE A 120 -5.03 -14.57 14.08
N LEU A 121 -4.40 -13.40 13.94
CA LEU A 121 -3.00 -13.23 14.29
C LEU A 121 -2.78 -13.28 15.80
N GLU A 122 -3.71 -12.74 16.58
CA GLU A 122 -3.68 -12.81 18.05
C GLU A 122 -3.83 -14.24 18.55
N GLU A 123 -4.73 -15.02 17.94
CA GLU A 123 -4.92 -16.44 18.26
C GLU A 123 -3.68 -17.29 17.93
N ILE A 124 -3.08 -17.11 16.74
CA ILE A 124 -1.88 -17.85 16.35
C ILE A 124 -0.68 -17.47 17.25
N ARG A 125 -0.58 -16.20 17.64
CA ARG A 125 0.42 -15.72 18.59
C ARG A 125 0.22 -16.33 19.98
N HIS A 126 -1.02 -16.37 20.48
CA HIS A 126 -1.34 -17.00 21.76
C HIS A 126 -0.97 -18.49 21.77
N ASN A 127 -1.13 -19.16 20.63
CA ASN A 127 -0.79 -20.57 20.45
C ASN A 127 0.70 -20.82 20.15
N ASN A 128 1.59 -19.82 20.29
CA ASN A 128 3.05 -19.91 20.04
C ASN A 128 3.43 -20.54 18.69
N ARG A 129 2.60 -20.32 17.66
CA ARG A 129 2.81 -20.88 16.32
C ARG A 129 3.40 -19.82 15.40
N ASN A 130 4.32 -20.25 14.53
CA ASN A 130 4.94 -19.37 13.55
C ASN A 130 3.93 -18.98 12.46
N VAL A 131 3.82 -17.69 12.17
CA VAL A 131 2.99 -17.16 11.08
C VAL A 131 3.88 -16.94 9.85
N ILE A 132 3.52 -17.55 8.73
CA ILE A 132 4.12 -17.23 7.43
C ILE A 132 3.23 -16.19 6.75
N PHE A 133 3.77 -14.99 6.54
CA PHE A 133 3.14 -13.99 5.69
C PHE A 133 3.55 -14.25 4.26
N SER A 134 2.58 -14.59 3.41
CA SER A 134 2.77 -14.63 1.96
C SER A 134 2.15 -13.37 1.37
N GLY A 135 3.01 -12.42 0.95
CA GLY A 135 2.59 -11.12 0.44
C GLY A 135 3.45 -10.69 -0.76
N SER A 136 3.05 -9.61 -1.44
CA SER A 136 3.92 -9.03 -2.47
C SER A 136 5.15 -8.40 -1.80
N PRO A 137 6.35 -8.43 -2.44
CA PRO A 137 7.59 -7.90 -1.83
C PRO A 137 7.50 -6.43 -1.40
N TRP A 138 6.59 -5.68 -2.02
CA TRP A 138 6.29 -4.28 -1.71
C TRP A 138 5.51 -4.09 -0.41
N LEU A 139 4.74 -5.10 -0.01
CA LEU A 139 3.94 -5.11 1.20
C LEU A 139 4.77 -5.51 2.43
N GLU A 140 5.70 -6.45 2.28
CA GLU A 140 6.48 -7.01 3.40
C GLU A 140 7.29 -5.96 4.17
N ARG A 141 7.97 -5.04 3.47
CA ARG A 141 8.78 -3.98 4.12
C ARG A 141 7.93 -2.98 4.90
N GLY A 142 6.69 -2.73 4.49
CA GLY A 142 5.77 -1.83 5.21
C GLY A 142 5.10 -2.50 6.42
N TYR A 143 4.88 -3.81 6.36
CA TYR A 143 4.11 -4.54 7.37
C TYR A 143 5.00 -5.03 8.52
N SER A 144 6.24 -5.46 8.23
CA SER A 144 7.19 -5.88 9.27
C SER A 144 7.44 -4.78 10.32
N CYS A 145 7.51 -3.52 9.88
CA CYS A 145 7.71 -2.38 10.77
C CYS A 145 6.48 -2.05 11.62
N ASN A 146 5.28 -2.30 11.11
CA ASN A 146 4.02 -1.97 11.79
C ASN A 146 3.53 -3.07 12.74
N VAL A 147 3.78 -4.35 12.45
CA VAL A 147 3.46 -5.44 13.40
C VAL A 147 4.37 -5.39 14.62
N ALA A 148 5.64 -5.02 14.44
CA ALA A 148 6.54 -4.72 15.56
C ALA A 148 6.10 -3.44 16.32
N GLY A 149 5.69 -2.39 15.60
CA GLY A 149 5.28 -1.09 16.19
C GLY A 149 3.90 -1.08 16.86
N SER A 150 2.94 -1.88 16.40
CA SER A 150 1.61 -2.00 17.01
C SER A 150 1.65 -2.69 18.37
N SER A 151 2.75 -3.40 18.69
CA SER A 151 3.01 -3.95 20.02
C SER A 151 3.37 -2.86 21.05
N GLY A 152 3.71 -1.64 20.62
CA GLY A 152 4.16 -0.53 21.49
C GLY A 152 3.13 0.56 21.81
N LYS A 153 1.96 0.59 21.16
CA LYS A 153 0.89 1.56 21.45
C LYS A 153 -0.39 0.85 21.90
N LYS A 154 -0.33 0.25 23.10
CA LYS A 154 -1.54 0.01 23.90
C LYS A 154 -2.12 1.37 24.26
N ASN A 155 -3.22 1.73 23.59
CA ASN A 155 -3.99 2.91 23.92
C ASN A 155 -4.61 2.68 25.31
N GLY A 156 -4.18 3.49 26.28
CA GLY A 156 -4.70 3.47 27.63
C GLY A 156 -6.20 3.70 27.64
N ARG A 157 -6.94 2.68 28.05
CA ARG A 157 -8.23 2.85 28.69
C ARG A 157 -8.36 1.74 29.73
N HIS A 158 -8.51 2.19 30.97
CA HIS A 158 -8.79 1.41 32.15
C HIS A 158 -9.68 0.19 31.87
N VAL A 159 -9.21 -0.99 32.25
CA VAL A 159 -10.04 -1.93 33.00
C VAL A 159 -9.25 -2.25 34.26
N SER A 160 -9.59 -1.50 35.31
CA SER A 160 -9.24 -1.84 36.67
C SER A 160 -10.20 -2.96 37.13
N SER A 161 -9.67 -3.79 38.02
CA SER A 161 -10.38 -4.64 38.98
C SER A 161 -11.02 -5.96 38.53
N ALA A 162 -10.87 -6.91 39.48
CA ALA A 162 -11.48 -8.22 39.65
C ALA A 162 -10.82 -9.39 38.89
N THR A 163 -10.34 -10.48 39.49
CA THR A 163 -10.42 -10.98 40.88
C THR A 163 -9.44 -12.15 41.05
N LYS A 164 -8.74 -12.16 42.19
CA LYS A 164 -8.38 -13.30 43.08
C LYS A 164 -8.29 -14.74 42.53
N SER A 165 -7.14 -15.35 42.86
CA SER A 165 -6.97 -16.57 43.69
C SER A 165 -7.14 -17.97 43.09
N SER A 166 -6.18 -18.81 43.49
CA SER A 166 -6.16 -20.30 43.59
C SER A 166 -5.98 -21.02 42.25
N ASP A 167 -5.02 -21.93 42.06
CA ASP A 167 -4.21 -22.76 42.97
C ASP A 167 -2.73 -22.81 42.56
#